data_AF-A0A562LP46-F1
#
_entry.id   AF-A0A562LP46-F1
#
_cell.length_a   1.000
_cell.length_b   1.000
_cell.length_c   1.000
_cell.angle_alpha   90.00
_cell.angle_beta   90.00
_cell.angle_gamma   90.00
#
_symmetry.space_group_name_H-M   'P 1'
#
loop_
_entity.id
_entity.type
_entity.pdbx_description
1 polymer ?
#
loop_
_entity_poly.entity_id
_entity_poly.type
_entity_poly.pdbx_seq_one_letter_code
_entity_poly.pdbx_strand_id
1 'polypeptide(L)'
;MTRARLPLAPGHVRRVSPTVCAVEPFPGSSDDDRMQLLWLARTYARRVPFGGDWPVQRWAQEIAFHDGDHAGRVWLLAYARRFGAGDSAKKRVSGF
;
A
#
# COMPACT_ATOMS: atom_id res chain seq x y z
N MET A 1 -26.11 9.43 2.26
CA MET A 1 -25.91 8.03 2.73
C MET A 1 -24.44 7.67 2.55
N THR A 2 -23.66 7.72 3.62
CA THR A 2 -22.23 7.39 3.58
C THR A 2 -22.11 5.88 3.56
N ARG A 3 -21.81 5.30 2.40
CA ARG A 3 -21.47 3.88 2.25
C ARG A 3 -20.39 3.59 3.30
N ALA A 4 -20.69 2.75 4.31
CA ALA A 4 -19.70 2.35 5.31
C ALA A 4 -18.46 1.90 4.54
N ARG A 5 -17.36 2.67 4.66
CA ARG A 5 -16.15 2.43 3.87
C ARG A 5 -15.65 1.05 4.27
N LEU A 6 -15.73 0.08 3.37
CA LEU A 6 -15.25 -1.28 3.61
C LEU A 6 -13.80 -1.21 4.10
N PRO A 7 -13.42 -2.06 5.08
CA PRO A 7 -12.06 -2.10 5.58
C PRO A 7 -11.08 -2.35 4.44
N LEU A 8 -9.96 -1.65 4.48
CA LEU A 8 -8.94 -1.73 3.45
C LEU A 8 -8.16 -3.03 3.65
N ALA A 9 -7.87 -3.77 2.59
CA ALA A 9 -7.09 -4.99 2.70
C ALA A 9 -5.63 -4.65 3.08
N PRO A 10 -4.92 -5.51 3.85
CA PRO A 10 -3.52 -5.26 4.16
C PRO A 10 -2.67 -5.06 2.91
N GLY A 11 -1.74 -4.10 2.97
CA GLY A 11 -0.91 -3.74 1.83
C GLY A 11 -1.66 -3.02 0.71
N HIS A 12 -2.84 -2.46 1.00
CA HIS A 12 -3.58 -1.62 0.07
C HIS A 12 -3.61 -0.17 0.52
N VAL A 13 -3.80 0.71 -0.47
CA VAL A 13 -3.94 2.14 -0.31
C VAL A 13 -5.23 2.60 -1.01
N ARG A 14 -5.93 3.55 -0.40
CA ARG A 14 -7.15 4.17 -0.93
C ARG A 14 -7.06 5.67 -0.76
N ARG A 15 -7.31 6.41 -1.84
CA ARG A 15 -7.44 7.86 -1.74
C ARG A 15 -8.74 8.24 -1.06
N VAL A 16 -8.64 9.00 0.03
CA VAL A 16 -9.79 9.44 0.83
C VAL A 16 -10.10 10.92 0.67
N SER A 17 -9.11 11.72 0.23
CA SER A 17 -9.24 13.13 -0.11
C SER A 17 -8.20 13.53 -1.18
N PRO A 18 -8.22 14.77 -1.71
CA PRO A 18 -7.22 15.23 -2.65
C PRO A 18 -5.77 15.13 -2.13
N THR A 19 -5.57 15.21 -0.82
CA THR A 19 -4.25 15.29 -0.15
C THR A 19 -3.99 14.12 0.80
N VAL A 20 -4.93 13.19 0.97
CA VAL A 20 -4.82 12.09 1.93
C VAL A 20 -5.16 10.76 1.29
N CYS A 21 -4.27 9.79 1.46
CA CYS A 21 -4.56 8.37 1.29
C CYS A 21 -4.62 7.67 2.64
N ALA A 22 -5.59 6.77 2.79
CA ALA A 22 -5.53 5.73 3.81
C ALA A 22 -4.66 4.59 3.27
N VAL A 23 -3.77 4.06 4.11
CA VAL A 23 -2.91 2.92 3.78
C VAL A 23 -3.04 1.91 4.92
N GLU A 24 -3.30 0.66 4.57
CA GLU A 24 -3.38 -0.43 5.53
C GLU A 24 -2.04 -1.17 5.56
N PRO A 25 -1.29 -1.12 6.67
CA PRO A 25 -0.03 -1.85 6.79
C PRO A 25 -0.25 -3.37 6.72
N PHE A 26 0.76 -4.12 6.28
CA PHE A 26 0.76 -5.57 6.43
C PHE A 26 0.85 -5.97 7.92
N PRO A 27 0.28 -7.13 8.33
CA PRO A 27 0.52 -7.69 9.65
C PRO A 27 2.03 -7.89 9.90
N GLY A 28 2.50 -7.50 11.09
CA GLY A 28 3.91 -7.57 11.45
C GLY A 28 4.75 -6.36 11.02
N SER A 29 4.16 -5.33 10.42
CA SER A 29 4.85 -4.05 10.15
C SER A 29 5.27 -3.38 11.46
N SER A 30 6.52 -2.92 11.52
CA SER A 30 7.06 -2.15 12.64
C SER A 30 6.47 -0.74 12.71
N ASP A 31 6.75 -0.02 13.80
CA ASP A 31 6.36 1.39 13.91
C ASP A 31 7.07 2.27 12.86
N ASP A 32 8.34 1.98 12.56
CA ASP A 32 9.07 2.65 11.47
C ASP A 32 8.41 2.44 10.11
N ASP A 33 7.97 1.20 9.81
CA ASP A 33 7.24 0.91 8.57
C ASP A 33 5.95 1.72 8.49
N ARG A 34 5.21 1.82 9.61
CA ARG A 34 3.96 2.59 9.69
C ARG A 34 4.22 4.08 9.49
N MET A 35 5.26 4.62 10.12
CA MET A 35 5.66 6.02 9.95
C MET A 35 6.05 6.32 8.50
N GLN A 36 6.83 5.45 7.88
CA GLN A 36 7.24 5.59 6.48
C GLN A 36 6.04 5.51 5.52
N LEU A 37 5.10 4.57 5.74
CA LEU A 37 3.86 4.49 4.97
C LEU A 37 3.00 5.75 5.12
N LEU A 38 2.88 6.29 6.32
CA LEU A 38 2.13 7.52 6.57
C LEU A 38 2.77 8.72 5.87
N TRP A 39 4.10 8.80 5.86
CA TRP A 39 4.83 9.82 5.12
C TRP A 39 4.53 9.71 3.62
N LEU A 40 4.70 8.52 3.02
CA LEU A 40 4.39 8.27 1.61
C LEU A 40 2.93 8.59 1.28
N ALA A 41 2.00 8.24 2.15
CA ALA A 41 0.57 8.42 1.94
C ALA A 41 0.16 9.90 1.90
N ARG A 42 0.89 10.76 2.61
CA ARG A 42 0.72 12.22 2.56
C ARG A 42 1.38 12.80 1.30
N THR A 43 2.61 12.38 1.01
CA THR A 43 3.39 12.91 -0.12
C THR A 43 2.76 12.57 -1.48
N TYR A 44 2.30 11.32 -1.63
CA TYR A 44 1.88 10.77 -2.92
C TYR A 44 0.40 10.43 -2.99
N ALA A 45 -0.43 11.07 -2.16
CA ALA A 45 -1.87 10.81 -2.12
C ALA A 45 -2.52 10.93 -3.50
N ARG A 46 -2.06 11.90 -4.31
CA ARG A 46 -2.60 12.17 -5.66
C ARG A 46 -2.36 11.05 -6.67
N ARG A 47 -1.45 10.12 -6.38
CA ARG A 47 -1.08 9.00 -7.27
C ARG A 47 -2.02 7.81 -7.17
N VAL A 48 -2.92 7.81 -6.20
CA VAL A 48 -4.02 6.85 -6.13
C VAL A 48 -5.27 7.54 -6.69
N PRO A 49 -6.00 6.95 -7.63
CA PRO A 49 -7.26 7.51 -8.11
C PRO A 49 -8.35 7.42 -7.02
N PHE A 50 -9.38 8.25 -7.14
CA PHE A 50 -10.57 8.09 -6.32
C PHE A 50 -11.37 6.85 -6.71
N GLY A 51 -12.07 6.27 -5.74
CA GLY A 51 -13.05 5.20 -5.98
C GLY A 51 -12.46 3.79 -6.11
N GLY A 52 -11.16 3.60 -5.90
CA GLY A 52 -10.52 2.28 -5.95
C GLY A 52 -9.46 2.06 -4.87
N ASP A 53 -9.28 0.79 -4.52
CA ASP A 53 -8.22 0.31 -3.63
C ASP A 53 -7.10 -0.24 -4.48
N TRP A 54 -5.88 0.20 -4.19
CA TRP A 54 -4.71 -0.20 -4.94
C TRP A 54 -3.73 -0.97 -4.08
N PRO A 55 -3.12 -2.03 -4.58
CA PRO A 55 -1.99 -2.66 -3.90
C PRO A 55 -0.81 -1.69 -3.87
N VAL A 56 -0.05 -1.68 -2.77
CA VAL A 56 1.13 -0.80 -2.60
C VAL A 56 2.15 -0.95 -3.74
N GLN A 57 2.25 -2.12 -4.37
CA GLN A 57 3.12 -2.36 -5.53
C GLN A 57 2.72 -1.52 -6.74
N ARG A 58 1.41 -1.39 -7.01
CA ARG A 58 0.92 -0.55 -8.12
C ARG A 58 1.17 0.92 -7.82
N TRP A 59 0.86 1.35 -6.60
CA TRP A 59 1.12 2.71 -6.16
C TRP A 59 2.61 3.09 -6.26
N ALA A 60 3.52 2.17 -5.92
CA ALA A 60 4.95 2.35 -6.09
C ALA A 60 5.37 2.62 -7.54
N GLN A 61 4.71 1.99 -8.53
CA GLN A 61 5.00 2.26 -9.94
C GLN A 61 4.58 3.67 -10.35
N GLU A 62 3.38 4.11 -9.93
CA GLU A 62 2.90 5.47 -10.25
C GLU A 62 3.75 6.57 -9.61
N ILE A 63 4.25 6.35 -8.39
CA ILE A 63 5.18 7.28 -7.73
C ILE A 63 6.44 7.45 -8.57
N ALA A 64 7.08 6.36 -8.99
CA ALA A 64 8.28 6.45 -9.82
C ALA A 64 8.00 7.06 -11.19
N PHE A 65 6.88 6.68 -11.82
CA PHE A 65 6.55 7.17 -13.17
C PHE A 65 6.24 8.67 -13.18
N HIS A 66 5.46 9.16 -12.21
CA HIS A 66 5.00 10.55 -12.24
C HIS A 66 5.83 11.52 -11.41
N ASP A 67 6.50 11.07 -10.35
CA ASP A 67 7.30 11.94 -9.47
C ASP A 67 8.80 11.65 -9.56
N GLY A 68 9.22 10.59 -10.26
CA GLY A 68 10.64 10.22 -10.38
C GLY A 68 11.25 9.68 -9.08
N ASP A 69 10.46 9.43 -8.03
CA ASP A 69 10.97 8.92 -6.76
C ASP A 69 11.20 7.40 -6.81
N HIS A 70 12.40 7.05 -7.27
CA HIS A 70 12.85 5.66 -7.38
C HIS A 70 13.12 5.04 -6.01
N ALA A 71 13.54 5.83 -5.02
CA ALA A 71 13.81 5.36 -3.67
C ALA A 71 12.50 4.92 -2.98
N GLY A 72 11.46 5.76 -3.06
CA GLY A 72 10.12 5.44 -2.57
C GLY A 72 9.55 4.19 -3.24
N ARG A 73 9.73 4.04 -4.56
CA ARG A 73 9.33 2.82 -5.28
C ARG A 73 10.06 1.58 -4.77
N VAL A 74 11.39 1.62 -4.69
CA VAL A 74 12.20 0.47 -4.25
C VAL A 74 11.81 0.06 -2.84
N TRP A 75 11.63 1.04 -1.95
CA TRP A 75 11.20 0.79 -0.58
C TRP A 75 9.83 0.11 -0.52
N LEU A 76 8.82 0.64 -1.22
CA LEU A 76 7.46 0.05 -1.25
C LEU A 76 7.45 -1.37 -1.84
N LEU A 77 8.24 -1.63 -2.89
CA LEU A 77 8.36 -2.96 -3.48
C LEU A 77 9.05 -3.94 -2.55
N ALA A 78 10.12 -3.51 -1.86
CA ALA A 78 10.79 -4.34 -0.86
C ALA A 78 9.89 -4.62 0.34
N TYR A 79 9.16 -3.60 0.82
CA TYR A 79 8.17 -3.72 1.89
C TYR A 79 7.07 -4.72 1.52
N ALA A 80 6.50 -4.59 0.33
CA ALA A 80 5.48 -5.51 -0.16
C ALA A 80 6.00 -6.93 -0.37
N ARG A 81 7.27 -7.09 -0.79
CA ARG A 81 7.91 -8.41 -0.89
C ARG A 81 8.13 -9.04 0.49
N ARG A 82 8.58 -8.26 1.47
CA ARG A 82 8.87 -8.72 2.83
C ARG A 82 7.63 -9.30 3.51
N PHE A 83 6.47 -8.65 3.36
CA PHE A 83 5.25 -9.06 4.07
C PHE A 83 4.19 -9.71 3.19
N GLY A 84 4.09 -9.33 1.91
CA GLY A 84 3.12 -9.90 0.97
C GLY A 84 3.43 -11.35 0.55
N ALA A 85 4.67 -11.81 0.72
CA ALA A 85 5.05 -13.20 0.48
C ALA A 85 4.45 -14.18 1.52
N GLY A 86 3.92 -13.69 2.64
CA GLY A 86 3.32 -14.52 3.70
C GLY A 86 2.04 -15.26 3.27
N ASP A 87 1.33 -14.78 2.25
CA ASP A 87 0.06 -15.38 1.80
C ASP A 87 0.28 -16.48 0.73
N SER A 88 1.30 -16.34 -0.12
CA SER A 88 1.60 -17.33 -1.17
C SER A 88 2.23 -18.62 -0.62
N ALA A 89 2.90 -18.56 0.54
CA ALA A 89 3.46 -19.74 1.20
C ALA A 89 2.38 -20.58 1.90
N LYS A 90 1.33 -19.96 2.45
CA LYS A 90 0.25 -20.68 3.14
C LYS A 90 -0.64 -21.47 2.19
N LYS A 91 -0.86 -21.01 0.95
CA LYS A 91 -1.66 -21.73 -0.05
C LYS A 91 -1.01 -22.99 -0.63
N ARG A 92 0.32 -23.16 -0.49
CA ARG A 92 1.03 -24.34 -1.04
C ARG A 92 1.09 -25.54 -0.10
N VAL A 93 0.75 -25.38 1.17
CA VAL A 93 0.87 -26.47 2.18
C VAL A 93 -0.46 -27.16 2.45
N SER A 94 -1.59 -26.63 1.95
CA SER A 94 -2.93 -27.20 2.15
C SER A 94 -3.39 -28.14 1.02
N GLY A 95 -2.49 -28.55 0.14
CA GLY A 95 -2.78 -29.42 -0.98
C GLY A 95 -1.91 -30.68 -0.95
N PHE A 96 -2.08 -31.50 0.08
CA PHE A 96 -1.70 -32.90 0.13
C PHE A 96 -2.73 -33.69 0.92
#